data_AF-A0A0T1QHE0-F1
#
_entry.id   AF-A0A0T1QHE0-F1
#
_cell.length_a   1.000
_cell.length_b   1.000
_cell.length_c   1.000
_cell.angle_alpha   90.00
_cell.angle_beta   90.00
_cell.angle_gamma   90.00
#
_symmetry.space_group_name_H-M   'P 1'
#
loop_
_entity.id
_entity.type
_entity.pdbx_description
1 polymer ?
#
loop_
_entity_poly.entity_id
_entity_poly.type
_entity_poly.pdbx_seq_one_letter_code
_entity_poly.pdbx_strand_id
1 'polypeptide(L)'
;MADDLQKDIHDLVRHLGGNIRDPHYRPAHDAAENICSGVYAMIPVEVHDLVHEAALAGYAAALSDLEEGKLDDRVRERFGLLD
;
A
#
# COMPACT_ATOMS: atom_id res chain seq x y z
N MET A 1 -15.95 -23.08 -3.81
CA MET A 1 -14.58 -22.99 -4.36
C MET A 1 -14.31 -21.64 -5.03
N ALA A 2 -14.99 -21.27 -6.12
CA ALA A 2 -14.82 -19.92 -6.71
C ALA A 2 -15.43 -18.82 -5.81
N ASP A 3 -16.62 -19.07 -5.25
CA ASP A 3 -17.30 -18.10 -4.37
C ASP A 3 -16.58 -17.86 -3.04
N ASP A 4 -15.89 -18.89 -2.51
CA ASP A 4 -15.10 -18.77 -1.28
C ASP A 4 -13.84 -17.92 -1.53
N LEU A 5 -13.16 -18.14 -2.67
CA LEU A 5 -12.00 -17.35 -3.07
C LEU A 5 -12.34 -15.87 -3.29
N GLN A 6 -13.49 -15.60 -3.92
CA GLN A 6 -13.94 -14.23 -4.16
C GLN A 6 -14.25 -13.50 -2.84
N LYS A 7 -14.84 -14.20 -1.87
CA LYS A 7 -15.08 -13.66 -0.53
C LYS A 7 -13.78 -13.41 0.22
N ASP A 8 -12.82 -14.33 0.17
CA ASP A 8 -11.52 -14.18 0.82
C ASP A 8 -10.74 -12.97 0.26
N ILE A 9 -10.78 -12.76 -1.06
CA ILE A 9 -10.15 -11.59 -1.71
C ILE A 9 -10.83 -10.29 -1.25
N HIS A 10 -12.15 -10.27 -1.20
CA HIS A 10 -12.91 -9.11 -0.75
C HIS A 10 -12.62 -8.75 0.72
N ASP A 11 -12.57 -9.75 1.60
CA ASP A 11 -12.27 -9.54 3.02
C ASP A 11 -10.83 -9.05 3.22
N LEU A 12 -9.88 -9.53 2.41
CA LEU A 12 -8.49 -9.06 2.41
C LEU A 12 -8.37 -7.60 1.95
N VAL A 13 -9.02 -7.23 0.84
CA VAL A 13 -9.07 -5.83 0.35
C VAL A 13 -9.64 -4.91 1.43
N ARG A 14 -10.76 -5.30 2.05
CA ARG A 14 -11.38 -4.52 3.12
C ARG A 14 -10.45 -4.34 4.32
N HIS A 15 -9.67 -5.36 4.65
CA HIS A 15 -8.70 -5.27 5.75
C HIS A 15 -7.55 -4.31 5.43
N LEU A 16 -7.05 -4.32 4.18
CA LEU A 16 -5.96 -3.46 3.73
C LEU A 16 -6.36 -1.97 3.72
N GLY A 17 -7.55 -1.64 3.21
CA GLY A 17 -8.03 -0.25 3.17
C GLY A 17 -8.56 0.29 4.51
N GLY A 18 -8.93 -0.59 5.45
CA GLY A 18 -9.70 -0.23 6.64
C GLY A 18 -9.00 0.65 7.68
N ASN A 19 -7.66 0.75 7.64
CA ASN A 19 -6.86 1.48 8.64
C ASN A 19 -6.08 2.67 8.05
N ILE A 20 -6.41 3.09 6.82
CA ILE A 20 -5.71 4.19 6.16
C ILE A 20 -6.22 5.52 6.69
N ARG A 21 -5.30 6.36 7.17
CA ARG A 21 -5.63 7.71 7.64
C ARG A 21 -5.95 8.62 6.46
N ASP A 22 -6.97 9.45 6.60
CA ASP A 22 -7.42 10.42 5.58
C ASP A 22 -6.30 11.28 4.96
N PRO A 23 -5.34 11.82 5.75
CA PRO A 23 -4.22 12.59 5.20
C PRO A 23 -3.26 11.77 4.32
N HIS A 24 -3.18 10.45 4.55
CA HIS A 24 -2.27 9.54 3.84
C HIS A 24 -2.93 8.87 2.66
N TYR A 25 -4.26 8.81 2.63
CA TYR A 25 -5.03 8.16 1.58
C TYR A 25 -4.67 8.70 0.18
N ARG A 26 -4.78 10.01 -0.02
CA ARG A 26 -4.57 10.61 -1.35
C ARG A 26 -3.12 10.46 -1.85
N PRO A 27 -2.07 10.78 -1.07
CA PRO A 27 -0.70 10.52 -1.50
C PRO A 27 -0.40 9.04 -1.75
N ALA A 28 -0.93 8.15 -0.90
CA ALA A 28 -0.75 6.71 -1.07
C ALA A 28 -1.46 6.18 -2.32
N HIS A 29 -2.65 6.71 -2.64
CA HIS A 29 -3.42 6.34 -3.83
C HIS A 29 -2.70 6.75 -5.10
N ASP A 30 -2.22 8.00 -5.16
CA ASP A 30 -1.46 8.50 -6.31
C ASP A 30 -0.17 7.67 -6.52
N ALA A 31 0.52 7.27 -5.44
CA ALA A 31 1.69 6.40 -5.53
C ALA A 31 1.32 4.98 -6.00
N ALA A 32 0.24 4.40 -5.47
CA ALA A 32 -0.26 3.09 -5.85
C ALA A 32 -0.66 3.05 -7.33
N GLU A 33 -1.40 4.05 -7.83
CA GLU A 33 -1.76 4.15 -9.26
C GLU A 33 -0.52 4.19 -10.16
N ASN A 34 0.45 5.05 -9.83
CA ASN A 34 1.65 5.20 -10.64
C ASN A 34 2.44 3.88 -10.75
N ILE A 35 2.60 3.15 -9.65
CA ILE A 35 3.36 1.90 -9.63
C ILE A 35 2.57 0.76 -10.27
N CYS A 36 1.28 0.66 -9.95
CA CYS A 36 0.44 -0.42 -10.45
C CYS A 36 0.18 -0.29 -11.96
N SER A 37 0.25 0.92 -12.53
CA SER A 37 0.07 1.16 -13.97
C SER A 37 0.97 0.27 -14.86
N GLY A 38 2.20 0.00 -14.43
CA GLY A 38 3.12 -0.91 -15.12
C GLY A 38 2.89 -2.38 -14.77
N VAL A 39 2.46 -2.66 -13.54
CA VAL A 39 2.28 -4.03 -13.02
C VAL A 39 1.02 -4.69 -13.57
N TYR A 40 -0.06 -3.94 -13.79
CA TYR A 40 -1.33 -4.46 -14.31
C TYR A 40 -1.22 -5.13 -15.68
N ALA A 41 -0.24 -4.75 -16.50
CA ALA A 41 0.05 -5.41 -17.77
C ALA A 41 0.65 -6.82 -17.60
N MET A 42 1.13 -7.18 -16.41
CA MET A 42 1.86 -8.41 -16.13
C MET A 42 1.09 -9.40 -15.23
N ILE A 43 -0.05 -8.98 -14.69
CA ILE A 43 -0.83 -9.79 -13.73
C ILE A 43 -2.28 -9.95 -14.19
N PRO A 44 -2.98 -11.04 -13.78
CA PRO A 44 -4.39 -11.25 -14.09
C PRO A 44 -5.28 -10.11 -13.57
N VAL A 45 -6.35 -9.78 -14.31
CA VAL A 45 -7.27 -8.68 -13.96
C VAL A 45 -7.94 -8.92 -12.61
N GLU A 46 -8.17 -10.17 -12.26
CA GLU A 46 -8.83 -10.60 -11.02
C GLU A 46 -8.05 -10.20 -9.76
N VAL A 47 -6.75 -9.89 -9.89
CA VAL A 47 -5.90 -9.47 -8.76
C VAL A 47 -5.51 -7.99 -8.81
N HIS A 48 -6.00 -7.21 -9.79
CA HIS A 48 -5.63 -5.79 -9.92
C HIS A 48 -6.03 -5.00 -8.68
N ASP A 49 -7.28 -5.13 -8.24
CA ASP A 49 -7.80 -4.43 -7.05
C ASP A 49 -7.04 -4.83 -5.79
N LEU A 50 -6.70 -6.12 -5.66
CA LEU A 50 -5.92 -6.60 -4.52
C LEU A 50 -4.51 -5.99 -4.48
N VAL A 51 -3.84 -5.93 -5.64
CA VAL A 51 -2.50 -5.33 -5.76
C VAL A 51 -2.56 -3.82 -5.52
N HIS A 52 -3.60 -3.15 -6.02
CA HIS A 52 -3.82 -1.73 -5.76
C HIS A 52 -3.93 -1.45 -4.26
N GLU A 53 -4.80 -2.17 -3.58
CA GLU A 53 -5.10 -2.00 -2.16
C GLU A 53 -3.91 -2.35 -1.28
N ALA A 54 -3.13 -3.37 -1.66
CA ALA A 54 -1.89 -3.70 -0.98
C ALA A 54 -0.84 -2.57 -1.11
N ALA A 55 -0.70 -1.99 -2.31
CA ALA A 55 0.21 -0.87 -2.54
C ALA A 55 -0.23 0.38 -1.77
N LEU A 56 -1.53 0.72 -1.84
CA LEU A 56 -2.15 1.82 -1.10
C LEU A 56 -1.89 1.69 0.40
N ALA A 57 -2.20 0.52 0.99
CA ALA A 57 -2.00 0.26 2.41
C ALA A 57 -0.52 0.38 2.81
N GLY A 58 0.40 -0.14 1.99
CA GLY A 58 1.84 -0.04 2.21
C GLY A 58 2.34 1.41 2.24
N TYR A 59 1.90 2.24 1.28
CA TYR A 59 2.28 3.65 1.25
C TYR A 59 1.68 4.46 2.40
N ALA A 60 0.42 4.19 2.76
CA ALA A 60 -0.22 4.82 3.91
C ALA A 60 0.51 4.48 5.22
N ALA A 61 0.91 3.22 5.39
CA ALA A 61 1.70 2.80 6.55
C ALA A 61 3.07 3.50 6.57
N ALA A 62 3.77 3.59 5.44
CA ALA A 62 5.05 4.28 5.35
C ALA A 62 4.96 5.78 5.70
N LEU A 63 3.87 6.45 5.30
CA LEU A 63 3.60 7.84 5.68
C LEU A 63 3.31 7.99 7.18
N SER A 64 2.59 7.04 7.77
CA SER A 64 2.38 6.99 9.22
C SER A 64 3.69 6.76 9.98
N ASP A 65 4.53 5.82 9.53
CA ASP A 65 5.84 5.58 10.11
C ASP A 65 6.74 6.81 10.03
N LEU A 66 6.70 7.54 8.92
CA LEU A 66 7.43 8.81 8.76
C LEU A 66 7.01 9.84 9.82
N GLU A 67 5.70 10.03 10.03
CA GLU A 67 5.16 10.94 11.07
C GLU A 67 5.57 10.52 12.48
N GLU A 68 5.65 9.21 12.73
CA GLU A 68 6.07 8.64 14.02
C GLU A 68 7.60 8.60 14.18
N GLY A 69 8.36 9.12 13.21
CA GLY A 69 9.82 9.12 13.21
C GLY A 69 10.44 7.74 13.02
N LYS A 70 9.67 6.74 12.58
CA LYS A 70 10.07 5.35 12.30
C LYS A 70 10.65 5.18 10.90
N LEU A 71 11.47 6.13 10.47
CA LEU A 71 12.25 5.98 9.25
C LEU A 71 13.17 4.75 9.32
N ASP A 72 13.32 4.03 8.20
CA ASP A 72 14.32 2.98 8.08
C ASP A 72 15.73 3.55 8.34
N ASP A 73 16.59 2.79 9.03
CA ASP A 73 17.91 3.26 9.44
C ASP A 73 18.79 3.67 8.24
N ARG A 74 18.65 3.00 7.09
CA ARG A 74 19.38 3.40 5.87
C ARG A 74 18.89 4.73 5.32
N VAL A 75 17.61 5.05 5.51
CA VAL A 75 17.06 6.34 5.14
C VAL A 75 17.57 7.40 6.11
N ARG A 76 17.52 7.12 7.42
CA ARG A 76 18.07 8.04 8.43
C ARG A 76 19.55 8.34 8.19
N GLU A 77 20.36 7.32 7.90
CA GLU A 77 21.78 7.46 7.54
C GLU A 77 21.99 8.38 6.33
N ARG A 78 21.23 8.17 5.24
CA ARG A 78 21.32 8.99 4.02
C ARG A 78 20.94 10.44 4.24
N PHE A 79 20.05 10.72 5.19
CA PHE A 79 19.63 12.07 5.56
C PHE A 79 20.44 12.68 6.71
N GLY A 80 21.48 12.00 7.20
CA GLY A 80 22.31 12.50 8.30
C GLY A 80 21.55 12.63 9.63
N LEU A 81 20.54 11.77 9.84
CA LEU A 81 19.69 11.72 11.04
C LEU A 81 20.18 10.70 12.08
N LEU A 82 21.30 10.02 11.81
CA LEU A 82 22.01 9.17 12.76
C LEU A 82 23.35 9.84 13.08
N ASP A 83 23.66 9.97 14.37
CA ASP A 83 24.93 10.51 14.90
C ASP A 83 26.11 9.56 14.65
#